data_AF-A0A397NJV6-F1
#
_entry.id   AF-A0A397NJV6-F1
#
_cell.length_a   1.000
_cell.length_b   1.000
_cell.length_c   1.000
_cell.angle_alpha   90.00
_cell.angle_beta   90.00
_cell.angle_gamma   90.00
#
_symmetry.space_group_name_H-M   'P 1'
#
loop_
_entity.id
_entity.type
_entity.pdbx_description
1 polymer ?
#
loop_
_entity_poly.entity_id
_entity_poly.type
_entity_poly.pdbx_seq_one_letter_code
_entity_poly.pdbx_strand_id
1 'polypeptide(L)' 'MKWHFCTCLRACCRGGQWGSELQQFDWADAFYLDDQLTDDERMIRDTARAYAVDKLAPRVIEAFNDEITDPA' A
#
# COMPACT_ATOMS: atom_id res chain seq x y z
N MET A 1 48.63 33.68 2.39
CA MET A 1 48.72 33.18 3.78
C MET A 1 47.31 32.82 4.23
N LYS A 2 46.90 31.59 3.91
CA LYS A 2 46.87 30.43 4.82
C LYS A 2 45.60 30.41 5.68
N TRP A 3 44.50 29.98 5.06
CA TRP A 3 43.40 29.31 5.74
C TRP A 3 43.26 27.93 5.10
N HIS A 4 43.99 26.97 5.67
CA HIS A 4 43.89 25.56 5.34
C HIS A 4 42.58 25.02 5.93
N PHE A 5 41.46 25.26 5.23
CA PHE A 5 40.22 24.52 5.48
C PHE A 5 40.31 23.19 4.73
N CYS A 6 40.75 22.19 5.48
CA CYS A 6 40.90 20.80 5.09
C CYS A 6 39.63 20.29 4.38
N THR A 7 39.66 20.28 3.05
CA THR A 7 38.58 19.79 2.18
C THR A 7 38.67 18.27 2.04
N CYS A 8 38.76 17.55 3.17
CA CYS A 8 38.96 16.09 3.18
C CYS A 8 38.02 15.37 4.16
N LEU A 9 36.78 15.86 4.32
CA LEU A 9 35.76 15.19 5.14
C LEU A 9 34.41 15.06 4.43
N ARG A 10 34.43 14.75 3.12
CA ARG A 10 33.21 14.38 2.36
C ARG A 10 33.26 12.94 1.83
N ALA A 11 34.30 12.16 2.17
CA ALA A 11 34.58 10.88 1.50
C ALA A 11 34.32 9.61 2.33
N CYS A 12 33.98 9.68 3.62
CA CYS A 12 33.94 8.50 4.49
C CYS A 12 32.58 8.17 5.14
N CYS A 13 31.46 8.57 4.52
CA CYS A 13 30.12 8.03 4.85
C CYS A 13 29.50 7.32 3.65
N ARG A 14 30.30 6.55 2.90
CA ARG A 14 29.81 5.64 1.85
C ARG A 14 29.57 4.24 2.44
N GLY A 15 28.90 4.20 3.59
CA GLY A 15 28.57 2.98 4.32
C GLY A 15 27.11 3.01 4.72
N GLY A 16 26.27 2.30 3.97
CA GLY A 16 24.83 2.25 4.22
C GLY A 16 24.05 1.35 3.28
N GLN A 17 24.67 0.29 2.73
CA GLN A 17 23.93 -0.80 2.10
C GLN A 17 23.45 -1.77 3.19
N TRP A 18 22.53 -1.30 4.04
CA TRP A 18 21.72 -2.16 4.90
C TRP A 18 20.30 -2.12 4.33
N GLY A 19 20.16 -2.51 3.07
CA GLY A 19 18.85 -2.81 2.52
C GLY A 19 18.41 -4.11 3.15
N SER A 20 17.47 -4.04 4.08
CA SER A 20 16.91 -5.20 4.75
C SER A 20 16.45 -6.21 3.72
N GLU A 21 17.09 -7.38 3.66
CA GLU A 21 16.65 -8.55 2.88
C GLU A 21 15.35 -9.16 3.44
N LEU A 22 14.64 -8.42 4.30
CA LEU A 22 13.35 -8.78 4.86
C LEU A 22 12.28 -7.94 4.18
N GLN A 23 11.30 -8.65 3.61
CA GLN A 23 10.10 -8.07 3.02
C GLN A 23 9.39 -7.20 4.08
N GLN A 24 9.04 -5.97 3.72
CA GLN A 24 8.52 -4.98 4.67
C GLN A 24 7.12 -5.38 5.12
N PHE A 25 6.98 -5.70 6.41
CA PHE A 25 5.70 -6.08 7.01
C PHE A 25 4.62 -5.03 6.77
N ASP A 26 3.60 -5.38 5.98
CA ASP A 26 2.40 -4.57 5.76
C ASP A 26 1.32 -4.95 6.78
N TRP A 27 0.83 -3.97 7.53
CA TRP A 27 -0.27 -4.17 8.49
C TRP A 27 -1.63 -4.27 7.79
N ALA A 28 -1.76 -3.77 6.57
CA ALA A 28 -2.96 -3.90 5.76
C ALA A 28 -3.07 -5.29 5.12
N ASP A 29 -1.95 -5.99 4.91
CA ASP A 29 -1.88 -7.34 4.37
C ASP A 29 -0.78 -8.17 5.03
N ALA A 30 -1.00 -8.54 6.30
CA ALA A 30 0.00 -9.24 7.13
C ALA A 30 0.43 -10.62 6.60
N PHE A 31 -0.33 -11.20 5.67
CA PHE A 31 -0.06 -12.51 5.06
C PHE A 31 0.26 -12.44 3.57
N TYR A 32 0.39 -11.23 3.00
CA TYR A 32 0.60 -11.03 1.57
C TYR A 32 -0.38 -11.86 0.73
N LEU A 33 -1.67 -11.76 1.06
CA LEU A 33 -2.72 -12.43 0.32
C LEU A 33 -2.71 -11.99 -1.14
N ASP A 34 -2.29 -10.76 -1.45
CA ASP A 34 -2.12 -10.32 -2.84
C ASP A 34 -1.18 -11.24 -3.63
N ASP A 35 -0.06 -11.67 -3.05
CA ASP A 35 0.94 -12.53 -3.71
C ASP A 35 0.48 -13.97 -3.94
N GLN A 36 -0.55 -14.41 -3.21
CA GLN A 36 -1.13 -15.74 -3.35
C GLN A 36 -2.23 -15.80 -4.41
N LEU A 37 -2.73 -14.64 -4.88
CA LEU A 37 -3.77 -14.56 -5.90
C LEU A 37 -3.18 -14.58 -7.31
N THR A 38 -3.84 -15.33 -8.18
CA THR A 38 -3.59 -15.30 -9.63
C THR A 38 -4.02 -13.96 -10.24
N ASP A 39 -3.51 -13.63 -11.43
CA ASP A 39 -3.82 -12.36 -12.11
C ASP A 39 -5.34 -12.17 -12.33
N ASP A 40 -6.05 -13.24 -12.69
CA ASP A 40 -7.50 -13.20 -12.89
C ASP A 40 -8.25 -12.89 -11.57
N GLU A 41 -7.82 -13.47 -10.45
CA GLU A 41 -8.42 -13.20 -9.14
C GLU A 41 -8.16 -11.77 -8.67
N ARG A 42 -6.98 -11.20 -8.97
CA ARG A 42 -6.69 -9.79 -8.71
C ARG A 42 -7.60 -8.87 -9.53
N MET A 43 -7.81 -9.19 -10.81
CA MET A 43 -8.74 -8.46 -11.67
C MET A 43 -10.18 -8.51 -11.14
N ILE A 44 -10.65 -9.69 -10.73
CA ILE A 44 -12.00 -9.87 -10.14
C ILE A 44 -12.13 -9.06 -8.85
N ARG A 45 -11.11 -9.08 -7.98
CA ARG A 45 -11.10 -8.28 -6.75
C ARG A 45 -11.20 -6.79 -7.05
N ASP A 46 -10.42 -6.29 -7.99
CA ASP A 46 -10.36 -4.86 -8.27
C ASP A 46 -11.66 -4.36 -8.93
N THR A 47 -12.28 -5.18 -9.78
CA THR A 47 -13.61 -4.90 -10.35
C THR A 47 -14.70 -4.91 -9.27
N ALA A 48 -14.68 -5.88 -8.35
CA ALA A 48 -15.60 -5.92 -7.21
C ALA A 48 -15.44 -4.71 -6.29
N ARG A 49 -14.19 -4.29 -6.03
CA ARG A 49 -13.88 -3.08 -5.25
C ARG A 49 -14.42 -1.82 -5.94
N ALA A 50 -14.20 -1.68 -7.25
CA ALA A 50 -14.71 -0.53 -8.00
C ALA A 50 -16.24 -0.45 -7.94
N TYR A 51 -16.95 -1.57 -8.13
CA TYR A 51 -18.40 -1.61 -8.01
C TYR A 51 -18.89 -1.22 -6.61
N ALA A 52 -18.25 -1.72 -5.56
CA ALA A 52 -18.60 -1.40 -4.19
C ALA A 52 -18.45 0.10 -3.88
N VAL A 53 -17.37 0.72 -4.35
CA VAL A 53 -17.13 2.17 -4.15
C VAL A 53 -18.10 3.01 -4.97
N ASP A 54 -18.27 2.71 -6.25
CA ASP A 54 -19.03 3.57 -7.16
C ASP A 54 -20.55 3.45 -6.96
N LYS A 55 -21.03 2.25 -6.60
CA LYS A 55 -22.47 1.95 -6.56
C LYS A 55 -23.00 1.76 -5.14
N LEU A 56 -22.27 1.08 -4.26
CA LEU A 56 -22.75 0.72 -2.93
C LEU A 56 -22.43 1.77 -1.86
N ALA A 57 -21.22 2.34 -1.87
CA ALA A 57 -20.80 3.34 -0.89
C ALA A 57 -21.73 4.57 -0.77
N PRO A 58 -22.30 5.15 -1.85
CA PRO A 58 -23.19 6.31 -1.69
C PRO A 58 -24.56 5.95 -1.11
N ARG A 59 -25.06 4.73 -1.34
CA ARG A 59 -26.41 4.33 -0.91
C ARG A 59 -26.45 3.64 0.45
N VAL A 60 -25.30 3.15 0.96
CA VAL A 60 -25.24 2.26 2.13
C VAL A 60 -25.79 2.90 3.41
N ILE A 61 -25.63 4.21 3.58
CA ILE A 61 -26.08 4.92 4.79
C ILE A 61 -27.61 5.03 4.80
N GLU A 62 -28.21 5.46 3.69
CA GLU A 62 -29.67 5.56 3.56
C GLU A 62 -30.32 4.17 3.58
N ALA A 63 -29.77 3.22 2.84
CA ALA A 63 -30.22 1.83 2.84
C ALA A 63 -30.19 1.17 4.22
N PHE A 64 -29.17 1.47 5.04
CA PHE A 64 -29.09 0.98 6.42
C PHE A 64 -30.15 1.62 7.32
N ASN A 65 -30.43 2.91 7.14
CA ASN A 65 -31.47 3.61 7.91
C ASN A 65 -32.89 3.12 7.57
N ASP A 66 -33.14 2.83 6.30
CA ASP A 66 -34.45 2.41 5.80
C ASP A 66 -34.63 0.88 5.80
N GLU A 67 -33.61 0.13 6.26
CA GLU A 67 -33.56 -1.35 6.27
C GLU A 67 -33.81 -1.99 4.89
N ILE A 68 -33.36 -1.32 3.83
CA ILE A 68 -33.52 -1.78 2.44
C ILE A 68 -32.24 -2.51 2.02
N THR A 69 -32.36 -3.80 1.68
CA THR A 69 -31.29 -4.60 1.10
C THR A 69 -31.52 -4.84 -0.39
N ASP A 70 -30.44 -4.83 -1.20
CA ASP A 70 -30.52 -5.22 -2.60
C ASP A 70 -31.00 -6.69 -2.69
N PRO A 71 -32.02 -7.00 -3.50
CA PRO A 71 -32.58 -8.35 -3.61
C PRO A 71 -31.56 -9.33 -4.26
N ALA A 72 -31.59 -10.58 -3.80
CA ALA A 72 -30.68 -11.66 -4.17
C ALA A 72 -30.91 -12.26 -5.56
#